data_AF-A0A2M7QMX9-F1
#
_entry.id   AF-A0A2M7QMX9-F1
#
_cell.length_a   1.000
_cell.length_b   1.000
_cell.length_c   1.000
_cell.angle_alpha   90.00
_cell.angle_beta   90.00
_cell.angle_gamma   90.00
#
_symmetry.space_group_name_H-M   'P 1'
#
loop_
_entity.id
_entity.type
_entity.pdbx_description
1 polymer ?
#
loop_
_entity_poly.entity_id
_entity_poly.type
_entity_poly.pdbx_seq_one_letter_code
_entity_poly.pdbx_strand_id
1 'polypeptide(L)'
;MLQCGILPGGAVTVTTHPAAPPKKPRDLRLDFFRGLAMAIILIAHTPTNGWALWIPARFGFSDATEIFVFCSGFASSLAFGATFATHGWWIGAARIAHRVWQVYWAHIGVFIVTAALLMAIDLNGWGLEGRRYVAEPYVVPIFEQTGPYLIGLLTLRYTPGLFDILPMYLVILAMTPLVMALHRAGGGAAVAAFVGVIWLGANLAGYAFVNGVDGWTPGEASALHDAAMWLGAQAQFLNFPASPSGTGTWFFNPFGWQLVFFTGFAFGMGWLRPPPVSRGLVIAAALALLISVPFAWFRIHQGFWIPADWAVTQGIAAVREALAPLWWKQWQGAFRYAHFMALAYLAWVAVGPRGVVLTQDLPVRLRPARRRARMAAAAALALVVTAPYGLAMEIKAASPALDAWLMQTVPILSPALIGWLSLAHFAALVTLLWNAAPPAALRWLTGPLWRASTPVVRKVGSQSLAVFMTSIPLSQVNGLILDLIGRDIFRFAAVNVFGVAVLVATAYLVGWMKAQPWRKPAAAHPARRSVAPTPAE
;
A
#
# COMPACT_ATOMS: atom_id res chain seq x y z
N MET A 1 -21.11 -44.88 -18.69
CA MET A 1 -21.43 -46.31 -18.56
C MET A 1 -22.05 -46.52 -17.19
N LEU A 2 -23.32 -46.91 -17.16
CA LEU A 2 -24.08 -47.24 -15.96
C LEU A 2 -23.62 -48.60 -15.43
N GLN A 3 -23.35 -48.69 -14.13
CA GLN A 3 -23.28 -49.97 -13.42
C GLN A 3 -24.50 -50.03 -12.50
N CYS A 4 -25.55 -50.72 -12.97
CA CYS A 4 -26.72 -51.07 -12.17
C CYS A 4 -26.44 -52.43 -11.50
N GLY A 5 -26.31 -52.43 -10.17
CA GLY A 5 -26.46 -53.63 -9.35
C GLY A 5 -27.78 -53.54 -8.58
N ILE A 6 -28.72 -54.44 -8.85
CA ILE A 6 -30.00 -54.55 -8.15
C ILE A 6 -29.80 -55.50 -6.97
N LEU A 7 -29.97 -55.02 -5.74
CA LEU A 7 -30.17 -55.86 -4.55
C LEU A 7 -31.68 -55.95 -4.27
N PRO A 8 -32.23 -57.14 -3.97
CA PRO A 8 -33.63 -57.30 -3.59
C PRO A 8 -33.78 -57.05 -2.08
N GLY A 9 -34.46 -55.96 -1.71
CA GLY A 9 -34.72 -55.59 -0.32
C GLY A 9 -34.96 -54.09 -0.20
N GLY A 10 -36.23 -53.69 -0.16
CA GLY A 10 -36.68 -52.30 -0.24
C GLY A 10 -36.34 -51.43 0.97
N ALA A 11 -35.07 -51.07 1.14
CA ALA A 11 -34.67 -49.92 1.93
C ALA A 11 -34.12 -48.84 0.98
N VAL A 12 -34.92 -47.82 0.70
CA VAL A 12 -34.45 -46.61 0.01
C VAL A 12 -33.60 -45.82 1.00
N THR A 13 -32.29 -46.04 0.98
CA THR A 13 -31.34 -45.17 1.70
C THR A 13 -31.33 -43.82 0.99
N VAL A 14 -32.07 -42.84 1.53
CA VAL A 14 -31.95 -41.45 1.12
C VAL A 14 -30.58 -40.96 1.58
N THR A 15 -29.58 -41.05 0.70
CA THR A 15 -28.31 -40.38 0.89
C THR A 15 -28.54 -38.88 0.74
N THR A 16 -28.87 -38.20 1.85
CA THR A 16 -28.79 -36.74 1.92
C THR A 16 -27.34 -36.37 1.68
N HIS A 17 -27.01 -35.87 0.49
CA HIS A 17 -25.71 -35.25 0.27
C HIS A 17 -25.58 -34.11 1.30
N PRO A 18 -24.56 -34.15 2.18
CA PRO A 18 -24.37 -33.08 3.14
C PRO A 18 -24.23 -31.77 2.35
N ALA A 19 -25.08 -30.79 2.67
CA ALA A 19 -24.99 -29.47 2.07
C ALA A 19 -23.55 -28.98 2.20
N ALA A 20 -22.98 -28.52 1.08
CA ALA A 20 -21.60 -28.04 1.07
C ALA A 20 -21.42 -27.01 2.19
N PRO A 21 -20.37 -27.15 3.02
CA PRO A 21 -20.20 -26.28 4.18
C PRO A 21 -20.21 -24.81 3.73
N PRO A 22 -20.88 -23.91 4.47
CA PRO A 22 -20.98 -22.52 4.09
C PRO A 22 -19.58 -21.93 3.93
N LYS A 23 -19.34 -21.25 2.79
CA LYS A 23 -18.06 -20.59 2.51
C LYS A 23 -17.71 -19.66 3.67
N LYS A 24 -16.54 -19.81 4.27
CA LYS A 24 -16.06 -18.92 5.33
C LYS A 24 -16.18 -17.46 4.87
N PRO A 25 -16.81 -16.58 5.67
CA PRO A 25 -16.98 -15.18 5.29
C PRO A 25 -15.61 -14.50 5.12
N ARG A 26 -15.47 -13.71 4.06
CA ARG A 26 -14.24 -12.93 3.76
C ARG A 26 -13.98 -11.93 4.88
N ASP A 27 -12.70 -11.67 5.17
CA ASP A 27 -12.33 -10.60 6.09
C ASP A 27 -12.51 -9.23 5.43
N LEU A 28 -13.47 -8.45 5.93
CA LEU A 28 -13.84 -7.14 5.38
C LEU A 28 -12.71 -6.11 5.52
N ARG A 29 -11.90 -6.23 6.58
CA ARG A 29 -10.80 -5.31 6.87
C ARG A 29 -9.72 -5.43 5.80
N LEU A 30 -9.40 -6.67 5.45
CA LEU A 30 -8.43 -6.99 4.40
C LEU A 30 -8.82 -6.35 3.07
N ASP A 31 -10.06 -6.57 2.63
CA ASP A 31 -10.55 -6.01 1.37
C ASP A 31 -10.60 -4.47 1.43
N PHE A 32 -10.95 -3.87 2.57
CA PHE A 32 -10.98 -2.41 2.71
C PHE A 32 -9.59 -1.78 2.64
N PHE A 33 -8.63 -2.23 3.46
CA PHE A 33 -7.28 -1.65 3.48
C PHE A 33 -6.51 -1.88 2.19
N ARG A 34 -6.71 -3.03 1.52
CA ARG A 34 -6.19 -3.25 0.16
C ARG A 34 -6.76 -2.24 -0.83
N GLY A 35 -8.06 -1.99 -0.79
CA GLY A 35 -8.71 -1.02 -1.67
C GLY A 35 -8.22 0.42 -1.45
N LEU A 36 -8.08 0.81 -0.17
CA LEU A 36 -7.52 2.10 0.21
C LEU A 36 -6.07 2.25 -0.30
N ALA A 37 -5.24 1.22 -0.13
CA ALA A 37 -3.85 1.23 -0.61
C ALA A 37 -3.78 1.43 -2.13
N MET A 38 -4.67 0.82 -2.92
CA MET A 38 -4.71 1.01 -4.39
C MET A 38 -4.96 2.47 -4.78
N ALA A 39 -5.88 3.16 -4.11
CA ALA A 39 -6.14 4.57 -4.39
C ALA A 39 -4.92 5.44 -4.04
N ILE A 40 -4.29 5.19 -2.88
CA ILE A 40 -3.10 5.93 -2.45
C ILE A 40 -1.92 5.70 -3.41
N ILE A 41 -1.69 4.46 -3.86
CA ILE A 41 -0.63 4.11 -4.81
C ILE A 41 -0.86 4.82 -6.15
N LEU A 42 -2.08 4.84 -6.68
CA LEU A 42 -2.38 5.56 -7.92
C LEU A 42 -2.03 7.05 -7.82
N ILE A 43 -2.43 7.70 -6.73
CA ILE A 43 -2.13 9.12 -6.48
C ILE A 43 -0.62 9.33 -6.38
N ALA A 44 0.08 8.45 -5.64
CA ALA A 44 1.52 8.53 -5.41
C ALA A 44 2.37 8.34 -6.67
N HIS A 45 1.88 7.54 -7.62
CA HIS A 45 2.61 7.20 -8.85
C HIS A 45 2.14 7.97 -10.09
N THR A 46 1.15 8.85 -9.96
CA THR A 46 0.79 9.78 -11.04
C THR A 46 1.86 10.88 -11.12
N PRO A 47 2.59 11.03 -12.26
CA PRO A 47 3.69 11.98 -12.36
C PRO A 47 3.28 13.41 -12.01
N THR A 48 4.08 14.06 -11.15
CA THR A 48 3.94 15.48 -10.79
C THR A 48 2.54 15.84 -10.23
N ASN A 49 1.86 14.88 -9.60
CA ASN A 49 0.56 15.07 -8.95
C ASN A 49 0.70 15.78 -7.59
N GLY A 50 0.08 16.95 -7.43
CA GLY A 50 0.17 17.73 -6.19
C GLY A 50 -0.39 17.00 -4.96
N TRP A 51 -1.37 16.10 -5.13
CA TRP A 51 -1.92 15.31 -4.03
C TRP A 51 -0.93 14.28 -3.48
N ALA A 52 0.10 13.91 -4.24
CA ALA A 52 1.17 13.04 -3.76
C ALA A 52 2.00 13.67 -2.61
N LEU A 53 1.86 14.98 -2.36
CA LEU A 53 2.46 15.67 -1.21
C LEU A 53 1.63 15.53 0.08
N TRP A 54 0.46 14.90 0.00
CA TRP A 54 -0.50 14.79 1.11
C TRP A 54 -0.91 13.35 1.42
N ILE A 55 -0.27 12.38 0.78
CA ILE A 55 -0.45 10.95 1.11
C ILE A 55 0.23 10.62 2.45
N PRO A 56 -0.21 9.56 3.15
CA PRO A 56 0.38 9.17 4.45
C PRO A 56 1.90 9.03 4.47
N ALA A 57 2.49 8.63 3.33
CA ALA A 57 3.95 8.50 3.13
C ALA A 57 4.75 9.79 3.41
N ARG A 58 4.10 10.96 3.43
CA ARG A 58 4.75 12.25 3.67
C ARG A 58 4.86 12.61 5.13
N PHE A 59 4.12 11.92 5.99
CA PHE A 59 4.03 12.21 7.42
C PHE A 59 4.67 11.13 8.28
N GLY A 60 5.35 10.16 7.68
CA GLY A 60 5.90 9.01 8.38
C GLY A 60 6.85 8.17 7.52
N PHE A 61 7.52 7.19 8.12
CA PHE A 61 8.54 6.41 7.42
C PHE A 61 7.99 5.35 6.46
N SER A 62 6.75 4.88 6.66
CA SER A 62 6.11 3.86 5.83
C SER A 62 5.05 4.46 4.90
N ASP A 63 4.70 3.76 3.83
CA ASP A 63 3.72 4.20 2.85
C ASP A 63 2.67 3.11 2.53
N ALA A 64 1.93 3.29 1.44
CA ALA A 64 0.89 2.34 1.03
C ALA A 64 1.46 0.98 0.59
N THR A 65 2.75 0.89 0.28
CA THR A 65 3.40 -0.37 -0.07
C THR A 65 3.38 -1.34 1.11
N GLU A 66 3.67 -0.90 2.33
CA GLU A 66 3.58 -1.79 3.50
C GLU A 66 2.16 -2.31 3.72
N ILE A 67 1.15 -1.44 3.57
CA ILE A 67 -0.26 -1.86 3.66
C ILE A 67 -0.53 -2.97 2.65
N PHE A 68 -0.09 -2.77 1.39
CA PHE A 68 -0.30 -3.73 0.33
C PHE A 68 0.44 -5.05 0.55
N VAL A 69 1.71 -5.01 0.96
CA VAL A 69 2.55 -6.20 1.19
C VAL A 69 2.06 -7.00 2.39
N PHE A 70 1.78 -6.34 3.52
CA PHE A 70 1.21 -6.98 4.71
C PHE A 70 -0.13 -7.65 4.41
N CYS A 71 -1.04 -6.93 3.76
CA CYS A 71 -2.32 -7.48 3.35
C CYS A 71 -2.15 -8.63 2.34
N SER A 72 -1.10 -8.62 1.52
CA SER A 72 -0.84 -9.70 0.58
C SER A 72 -0.31 -10.95 1.27
N GLY A 73 0.52 -10.81 2.30
CA GLY A 73 0.89 -11.90 3.20
C GLY A 73 -0.32 -12.52 3.90
N PHE A 74 -1.16 -11.66 4.51
CA PHE A 74 -2.38 -12.10 5.18
C PHE A 74 -3.38 -12.78 4.23
N ALA A 75 -3.57 -12.23 3.01
CA ALA A 75 -4.41 -12.88 2.01
C ALA A 75 -3.85 -14.24 1.56
N SER A 76 -2.52 -14.34 1.46
CA SER A 76 -1.84 -15.57 1.01
C SER A 76 -1.97 -16.69 2.02
N SER A 77 -1.90 -16.41 3.32
CA SER A 77 -2.15 -17.42 4.35
C SER A 77 -3.59 -17.95 4.29
N LEU A 78 -4.58 -17.08 4.06
CA LEU A 78 -5.97 -17.52 3.87
C LEU A 78 -6.17 -18.36 2.60
N ALA A 79 -5.46 -18.04 1.52
CA ALA A 79 -5.62 -18.71 0.23
C ALA A 79 -4.89 -20.06 0.12
N PHE A 80 -3.70 -20.14 0.73
CA PHE A 80 -2.78 -21.28 0.56
C PHE A 80 -2.47 -22.01 1.86
N GLY A 81 -2.50 -21.33 3.01
CA GLY A 81 -2.11 -21.90 4.31
C GLY A 81 -2.90 -23.16 4.69
N ALA A 82 -4.21 -23.16 4.46
CA ALA A 82 -5.04 -24.33 4.69
C ALA A 82 -4.65 -25.53 3.80
N THR A 83 -4.13 -25.30 2.59
CA THR A 83 -3.73 -26.39 1.68
C THR A 83 -2.51 -27.13 2.21
N PHE A 84 -1.51 -26.41 2.71
CA PHE A 84 -0.34 -27.04 3.33
C PHE A 84 -0.73 -27.93 4.52
N ALA A 85 -1.77 -27.54 5.28
CA ALA A 85 -2.26 -28.31 6.41
C ALA A 85 -3.14 -29.51 6.01
N THR A 86 -3.94 -29.40 4.95
CA THR A 86 -4.97 -30.40 4.60
C THR A 86 -4.59 -31.33 3.44
N HIS A 87 -3.78 -30.85 2.50
CA HIS A 87 -3.40 -31.58 1.28
C HIS A 87 -1.88 -31.82 1.19
N GLY A 88 -1.15 -31.50 2.25
CA GLY A 88 0.29 -31.70 2.34
C GLY A 88 1.14 -30.64 1.65
N TRP A 89 2.44 -30.75 1.86
CA TRP A 89 3.41 -29.73 1.44
C TRP A 89 3.52 -29.59 -0.08
N TRP A 90 3.56 -30.71 -0.82
CA TRP A 90 3.73 -30.71 -2.27
C TRP A 90 2.58 -30.03 -3.01
N ILE A 91 1.33 -30.29 -2.63
CA ILE A 91 0.17 -29.62 -3.23
C ILE A 91 0.16 -28.14 -2.86
N GLY A 92 0.52 -27.80 -1.63
CA GLY A 92 0.73 -26.40 -1.22
C GLY A 92 1.78 -25.70 -2.09
N ALA A 93 2.94 -26.31 -2.28
CA ALA A 93 4.03 -25.80 -3.10
C ALA A 93 3.62 -25.65 -4.58
N ALA A 94 2.90 -26.63 -5.15
CA ALA A 94 2.40 -26.56 -6.51
C ALA A 94 1.39 -25.41 -6.72
N ARG A 95 0.48 -25.18 -5.76
CA ARG A 95 -0.44 -24.02 -5.81
C ARG A 95 0.29 -22.69 -5.73
N ILE A 96 1.35 -22.62 -4.92
CA ILE A 96 2.24 -21.46 -4.85
C ILE A 96 2.96 -21.24 -6.18
N ALA A 97 3.57 -22.28 -6.75
CA ALA A 97 4.25 -22.21 -8.04
C ALA A 97 3.31 -21.76 -9.16
N HIS A 98 2.10 -22.29 -9.22
CA HIS A 98 1.08 -21.84 -10.18
C HIS A 98 0.71 -20.36 -9.95
N ARG A 99 0.65 -19.90 -8.70
CA ARG A 99 0.39 -18.49 -8.40
C ARG A 99 1.56 -17.59 -8.81
N VAL A 100 2.79 -18.01 -8.56
CA VAL A 100 4.01 -17.33 -9.04
C VAL A 100 3.96 -17.22 -10.56
N TRP A 101 3.65 -18.30 -11.28
CA TRP A 101 3.48 -18.31 -12.74
C TRP A 101 2.46 -17.28 -13.24
N GLN A 102 1.28 -17.21 -12.61
CA GLN A 102 0.25 -16.23 -12.97
C GLN A 102 0.73 -14.79 -12.81
N VAL A 103 1.40 -14.49 -11.68
CA VAL A 103 1.85 -13.13 -11.39
C VAL A 103 3.06 -12.76 -12.25
N TYR A 104 3.90 -13.74 -12.62
CA TYR A 104 5.01 -13.55 -13.55
C TYR A 104 4.50 -13.07 -14.91
N TRP A 105 3.53 -13.76 -15.51
CA TRP A 105 2.97 -13.32 -16.79
C TRP A 105 2.19 -12.01 -16.69
N ALA A 106 1.54 -11.76 -15.55
CA ALA A 106 0.93 -10.46 -15.28
C ALA A 106 1.96 -9.32 -15.27
N HIS A 107 3.13 -9.54 -14.66
CA HIS A 107 4.24 -8.60 -14.65
C HIS A 107 4.79 -8.34 -16.06
N ILE A 108 5.07 -9.40 -16.84
CA ILE A 108 5.53 -9.27 -18.22
C ILE A 108 4.51 -8.52 -19.08
N GLY A 109 3.23 -8.89 -18.99
CA GLY A 109 2.16 -8.26 -19.76
C GLY A 109 1.97 -6.77 -19.43
N VAL A 110 1.94 -6.40 -18.15
CA VAL A 110 1.77 -4.99 -17.78
C VAL A 110 2.97 -4.13 -18.17
N PHE A 111 4.18 -4.69 -18.12
CA PHE A 111 5.38 -4.02 -18.61
C PHE A 111 5.27 -3.73 -20.12
N ILE A 112 4.98 -4.75 -20.93
CA ILE A 112 4.87 -4.60 -22.39
C ILE A 112 3.79 -3.58 -22.75
N VAL A 113 2.60 -3.67 -22.15
CA VAL A 113 1.49 -2.73 -22.42
C VAL A 113 1.88 -1.30 -22.05
N THR A 114 2.53 -1.10 -20.91
CA THR A 114 2.92 0.25 -20.47
C THR A 114 4.06 0.80 -21.35
N ALA A 115 5.07 -0.01 -21.65
CA ALA A 115 6.17 0.39 -22.54
C ALA A 115 5.66 0.77 -23.93
N ALA A 116 4.76 -0.03 -24.50
CA ALA A 116 4.14 0.26 -25.79
C ALA A 116 3.28 1.54 -25.75
N LEU A 117 2.50 1.74 -24.68
CA LEU A 117 1.72 2.96 -24.48
C LEU A 117 2.60 4.21 -24.44
N LEU A 118 3.68 4.20 -23.64
CA LEU A 118 4.59 5.35 -23.52
C LEU A 118 5.32 5.63 -24.84
N MET A 119 5.77 4.59 -25.53
CA MET A 119 6.37 4.73 -26.85
C MET A 119 5.37 5.29 -27.87
N ALA A 120 4.10 4.86 -27.83
CA ALA A 120 3.06 5.40 -28.70
C ALA A 120 2.79 6.88 -28.43
N ILE A 121 2.78 7.31 -27.15
CA ILE A 121 2.65 8.72 -26.77
C ILE A 121 3.78 9.55 -27.40
N ASP A 122 5.03 9.09 -27.27
CA ASP A 122 6.21 9.80 -27.77
C ASP A 122 6.24 9.84 -29.31
N LEU A 123 5.96 8.71 -30.00
CA LEU A 123 5.99 8.63 -31.47
C LEU A 123 4.88 9.44 -32.14
N ASN A 124 3.70 9.54 -31.51
CA ASN A 124 2.56 10.26 -32.08
C ASN A 124 2.48 11.73 -31.62
N GLY A 125 3.41 12.18 -30.77
CA GLY A 125 3.40 13.55 -30.24
C GLY A 125 2.16 13.88 -29.42
N TRP A 126 1.57 12.90 -28.72
CA TRP A 126 0.42 13.14 -27.84
C TRP A 126 0.79 13.87 -26.54
N GLY A 127 2.08 13.88 -26.21
CA GLY A 127 2.66 14.50 -25.03
C GLY A 127 2.98 15.98 -25.19
N LEU A 128 3.68 16.54 -24.20
CA LEU A 128 4.24 17.89 -24.29
C LEU A 128 5.47 17.87 -25.21
N GLU A 129 5.63 18.95 -25.97
CA GLU A 129 6.81 19.14 -26.81
C GLU A 129 8.10 19.08 -25.97
N GLY A 130 9.10 18.35 -26.46
CA GLY A 130 10.39 18.17 -25.78
C GLY A 130 10.40 17.21 -24.59
N ARG A 131 9.26 16.67 -24.16
CA ARG A 131 9.18 15.66 -23.09
C ARG A 131 9.13 14.25 -23.66
N ARG A 132 10.00 13.35 -23.18
CA ARG A 132 9.98 11.92 -23.50
C ARG A 132 9.35 11.12 -22.37
N TYR A 133 8.13 10.63 -22.57
CA TYR A 133 7.38 9.88 -21.57
C TYR A 133 7.99 8.49 -21.32
N VAL A 134 8.63 7.88 -22.33
CA VAL A 134 9.32 6.60 -22.19
C VAL A 134 10.54 6.66 -21.25
N ALA A 135 11.10 7.85 -21.03
CA ALA A 135 12.29 8.06 -20.21
C ALA A 135 11.99 8.05 -18.70
N GLU A 136 10.79 8.45 -18.28
CA GLU A 136 10.47 8.60 -16.86
C GLU A 136 10.52 7.29 -16.07
N PRO A 137 9.90 6.17 -16.52
CA PRO A 137 9.95 4.92 -15.76
C PRO A 137 11.19 4.07 -16.04
N TYR A 138 12.28 4.66 -16.55
CA TYR A 138 13.51 3.94 -16.93
C TYR A 138 13.24 2.77 -17.90
N VAL A 139 12.33 2.96 -18.87
CA VAL A 139 11.97 1.95 -19.88
C VAL A 139 12.84 2.04 -21.12
N VAL A 140 13.43 3.21 -21.39
CA VAL A 140 14.35 3.48 -22.51
C VAL A 140 15.34 2.35 -22.82
N PRO A 141 16.03 1.74 -21.83
CA PRO A 141 17.08 0.77 -22.13
C PRO A 141 16.60 -0.46 -22.92
N ILE A 142 15.33 -0.88 -22.82
CA ILE A 142 14.83 -2.01 -23.61
C ILE A 142 14.69 -1.68 -25.10
N PHE A 143 14.52 -0.40 -25.43
CA PHE A 143 14.42 0.06 -26.82
C PHE A 143 15.81 0.30 -27.44
N GLU A 144 16.78 0.73 -26.64
CA GLU A 144 18.14 0.98 -27.10
C GLU A 144 19.01 -0.29 -27.12
N GLN A 145 18.76 -1.23 -26.20
CA GLN A 145 19.54 -2.46 -26.02
C GLN A 145 18.62 -3.68 -25.85
N THR A 146 17.80 -3.96 -26.87
CA THR A 146 16.70 -4.93 -26.76
C THR A 146 17.13 -6.33 -26.32
N GLY A 147 18.21 -6.89 -26.85
CA GLY A 147 18.63 -8.27 -26.52
C GLY A 147 18.87 -8.48 -25.02
N PRO A 148 19.87 -7.80 -24.41
CA PRO A 148 20.17 -7.95 -22.99
C PRO A 148 18.99 -7.60 -22.07
N TYR A 149 18.22 -6.56 -22.39
CA TYR A 149 17.11 -6.10 -21.54
C TYR A 149 15.85 -6.94 -21.70
N LEU A 150 15.61 -7.57 -22.86
CA LEU A 150 14.52 -8.54 -23.02
C LEU A 150 14.81 -9.82 -22.23
N ILE A 151 16.05 -10.33 -22.29
CA ILE A 151 16.50 -11.44 -21.43
C ILE A 151 16.44 -11.00 -19.97
N GLY A 152 16.88 -9.78 -19.66
CA GLY A 152 16.79 -9.19 -18.33
C GLY A 152 15.36 -9.16 -17.80
N LEU A 153 14.39 -8.75 -18.60
CA LEU A 153 12.97 -8.72 -18.24
C LEU A 153 12.43 -10.13 -17.96
N LEU A 154 12.68 -11.08 -18.87
CA LEU A 154 12.21 -12.46 -18.72
C LEU A 154 12.90 -13.21 -17.56
N THR A 155 14.11 -12.81 -17.19
CA THR A 155 14.85 -13.37 -16.04
C THR A 155 14.71 -12.54 -14.77
N LEU A 156 13.90 -11.48 -14.78
CA LEU A 156 13.72 -10.52 -13.69
C LEU A 156 15.02 -9.79 -13.26
N ARG A 157 16.08 -9.80 -14.08
CA ARG A 157 17.30 -9.00 -13.88
C ARG A 157 17.14 -7.54 -14.32
N TYR A 158 16.03 -7.20 -14.97
CA TYR A 158 15.66 -5.85 -15.32
C TYR A 158 14.30 -5.51 -14.69
N THR A 159 14.32 -4.63 -13.70
CA THR A 159 13.12 -4.26 -12.90
C THR A 159 13.01 -2.73 -12.76
N PRO A 160 12.44 -2.04 -13.76
CA PRO A 160 12.29 -0.58 -13.71
C PRO A 160 11.38 -0.12 -12.55
N GLY A 161 11.58 1.10 -12.06
CA GLY A 161 11.05 1.59 -10.77
C GLY A 161 9.52 1.71 -10.62
N LEU A 162 8.72 1.41 -11.66
CA LEU A 162 7.26 1.25 -11.55
C LEU A 162 6.80 -0.21 -11.46
N PHE A 163 7.68 -1.16 -11.79
CA PHE A 163 7.32 -2.56 -12.04
C PHE A 163 7.97 -3.53 -11.05
N ASP A 164 8.88 -3.05 -10.21
CA ASP A 164 9.74 -3.75 -9.26
C ASP A 164 9.00 -4.41 -8.07
N ILE A 165 7.82 -3.93 -7.69
CA ILE A 165 7.02 -4.53 -6.61
C ILE A 165 6.48 -5.94 -6.94
N LEU A 166 6.18 -6.23 -8.21
CA LEU A 166 5.69 -7.56 -8.61
C LEU A 166 6.80 -8.62 -8.57
N PRO A 167 8.01 -8.40 -9.12
CA PRO A 167 9.17 -9.26 -8.93
C PRO A 167 9.46 -9.54 -7.47
N MET A 168 9.45 -8.52 -6.61
CA MET A 168 9.61 -8.69 -5.16
C MET A 168 8.55 -9.67 -4.62
N TYR A 169 7.27 -9.49 -4.97
CA TYR A 169 6.19 -10.38 -4.56
C TYR A 169 6.39 -11.83 -5.06
N LEU A 170 6.90 -12.04 -6.28
CA LEU A 170 7.19 -13.39 -6.80
C LEU A 170 8.19 -14.13 -5.92
N VAL A 171 9.29 -13.47 -5.57
CA VAL A 171 10.35 -14.06 -4.74
C VAL A 171 9.83 -14.38 -3.34
N ILE A 172 9.14 -13.42 -2.71
CA ILE A 172 8.58 -13.63 -1.36
C ILE A 172 7.53 -14.75 -1.37
N LEU A 173 6.66 -14.81 -2.39
CA LEU A 173 5.67 -15.87 -2.51
C LEU A 173 6.35 -17.24 -2.69
N ALA A 174 7.42 -17.31 -3.49
CA ALA A 174 8.24 -18.51 -3.68
C ALA A 174 8.95 -18.97 -2.39
N MET A 175 9.17 -18.09 -1.41
CA MET A 175 9.67 -18.48 -0.06
C MET A 175 8.61 -19.17 0.80
N THR A 176 7.32 -19.10 0.46
CA THR A 176 6.22 -19.63 1.28
C THR A 176 6.38 -21.13 1.60
N PRO A 177 6.69 -22.02 0.64
CA PRO A 177 6.86 -23.45 0.95
C PRO A 177 8.00 -23.70 1.94
N LEU A 178 9.11 -22.97 1.84
CA LEU A 178 10.21 -23.02 2.81
C LEU A 178 9.74 -22.57 4.21
N VAL A 179 9.04 -21.45 4.30
CA VAL A 179 8.48 -20.95 5.57
C VAL A 179 7.50 -21.95 6.18
N MET A 180 6.68 -22.61 5.37
CA MET A 180 5.78 -23.68 5.84
C MET A 180 6.54 -24.91 6.34
N ALA A 181 7.66 -25.28 5.70
CA ALA A 181 8.52 -26.38 6.16
C ALA A 181 9.21 -26.03 7.48
N LEU A 182 9.74 -24.81 7.60
CA LEU A 182 10.36 -24.31 8.84
C LEU A 182 9.36 -24.28 9.99
N HIS A 183 8.14 -23.79 9.75
CA HIS A 183 7.08 -23.82 10.76
C HIS A 183 6.74 -25.25 11.19
N ARG A 184 6.70 -26.20 10.26
CA ARG A 184 6.46 -27.61 10.58
C ARG A 184 7.60 -28.22 11.41
N ALA A 185 8.85 -27.84 11.16
CA ALA A 185 10.02 -28.39 11.84
C ALA A 185 10.28 -27.77 13.22
N GLY A 186 10.11 -26.46 13.37
CA GLY A 186 10.49 -25.71 14.59
C GLY A 186 9.51 -24.63 15.01
N GLY A 187 8.26 -24.68 14.51
CA GLY A 187 7.19 -23.77 14.90
C GLY A 187 7.42 -22.31 14.51
N GLY A 188 6.70 -21.40 15.18
CA GLY A 188 6.79 -19.96 14.93
C GLY A 188 8.18 -19.37 15.23
N ALA A 189 8.96 -19.97 16.14
CA ALA A 189 10.31 -19.51 16.45
C ALA A 189 11.28 -19.72 15.30
N ALA A 190 11.23 -20.89 14.63
CA ALA A 190 12.04 -21.15 13.44
C ALA A 190 11.71 -20.18 12.29
N VAL A 191 10.43 -19.86 12.10
CA VAL A 191 10.01 -18.85 11.12
C VAL A 191 10.54 -17.47 11.51
N ALA A 192 10.39 -17.06 12.76
CA ALA A 192 10.87 -15.76 13.22
C ALA A 192 12.39 -15.63 13.08
N ALA A 193 13.15 -16.68 13.40
CA ALA A 193 14.60 -16.72 13.21
C ALA A 193 14.98 -16.59 11.72
N PHE A 194 14.36 -17.37 10.84
CA PHE A 194 14.59 -17.27 9.39
C PHE A 194 14.27 -15.86 8.86
N VAL A 195 13.06 -15.35 9.15
CA VAL A 195 12.62 -14.03 8.71
C VAL A 195 13.57 -12.94 9.24
N GLY A 196 13.95 -13.01 10.52
CA GLY A 196 14.83 -12.03 11.15
C GLY A 196 16.27 -12.05 10.61
N VAL A 197 16.85 -13.24 10.43
CA VAL A 197 18.21 -13.40 9.89
C VAL A 197 18.29 -12.92 8.45
N ILE A 198 17.32 -13.31 7.61
CA ILE A 198 17.28 -12.88 6.20
C ILE A 198 17.06 -11.36 6.09
N TRP A 199 16.19 -10.79 6.92
CA TRP A 199 15.97 -9.34 6.98
C TRP A 199 17.23 -8.58 7.42
N LEU A 200 17.91 -9.05 8.48
CA LEU A 200 19.15 -8.44 8.97
C LEU A 200 20.25 -8.54 7.93
N GLY A 201 20.43 -9.70 7.31
CA GLY A 201 21.38 -9.92 6.22
C GLY A 201 21.12 -8.97 5.05
N ALA A 202 19.85 -8.77 4.66
CA ALA A 202 19.50 -7.83 3.60
C ALA A 202 19.82 -6.36 3.97
N ASN A 203 19.56 -5.95 5.22
CA ASN A 203 19.89 -4.59 5.67
C ASN A 203 21.40 -4.36 5.77
N LEU A 204 22.17 -5.35 6.23
CA LEU A 204 23.64 -5.28 6.25
C LEU A 204 24.21 -5.28 4.83
N ALA A 205 23.66 -6.10 3.92
CA ALA A 205 24.02 -6.06 2.51
C ALA A 205 23.73 -4.68 1.90
N GLY A 206 22.59 -4.08 2.23
CA GLY A 206 22.27 -2.71 1.82
C GLY A 206 23.24 -1.69 2.40
N TYR A 207 23.62 -1.85 3.67
CA TYR A 207 24.60 -1.00 4.33
C TYR A 207 25.95 -1.03 3.63
N ALA A 208 26.49 -2.21 3.37
CA ALA A 208 27.75 -2.34 2.67
C ALA A 208 27.67 -1.86 1.22
N PHE A 209 26.54 -2.07 0.54
CA PHE A 209 26.31 -1.56 -0.83
C PHE A 209 26.34 -0.03 -0.88
N VAL A 210 25.63 0.65 0.03
CA VAL A 210 25.56 2.12 0.07
C VAL A 210 26.90 2.76 0.46
N ASN A 211 27.66 2.11 1.35
CA ASN A 211 28.96 2.62 1.80
C ASN A 211 30.14 2.18 0.91
N GLY A 212 29.91 1.33 -0.10
CA GLY A 212 30.92 0.89 -1.05
C GLY A 212 31.78 -0.28 -0.55
N VAL A 213 31.57 -1.47 -1.11
CA VAL A 213 32.30 -2.68 -0.71
C VAL A 213 33.74 -2.69 -1.26
N ASP A 214 33.91 -2.34 -2.54
CA ASP A 214 35.19 -2.51 -3.25
C ASP A 214 36.29 -1.52 -2.81
N GLY A 215 35.93 -0.47 -2.06
CA GLY A 215 36.84 0.55 -1.55
C GLY A 215 36.93 0.60 -0.03
N TRP A 216 36.33 -0.36 0.69
CA TRP A 216 36.31 -0.34 2.15
C TRP A 216 37.61 -0.88 2.75
N THR A 217 38.19 -0.12 3.67
CA THR A 217 39.40 -0.43 4.43
C THR A 217 39.06 -0.50 5.94
N PRO A 218 39.24 -1.67 6.59
CA PRO A 218 38.97 -1.80 8.02
C PRO A 218 39.87 -0.87 8.86
N GLY A 219 39.32 -0.29 9.93
CA GLY A 219 40.06 0.55 10.89
C GLY A 219 39.99 2.05 10.63
N GLU A 220 39.38 2.50 9.52
CA GLU A 220 39.18 3.93 9.23
C GLU A 220 37.94 4.53 9.92
N ALA A 221 37.04 3.69 10.43
CA ALA A 221 35.81 4.10 11.08
C ALA A 221 35.61 3.36 12.43
N SER A 222 34.39 3.36 12.95
CA SER A 222 34.07 2.63 14.18
C SER A 222 34.10 1.11 13.98
N ALA A 223 34.44 0.35 15.02
CA ALA A 223 34.40 -1.13 14.97
C ALA A 223 33.01 -1.68 14.61
N LEU A 224 31.93 -0.97 14.96
CA LEU A 224 30.57 -1.33 14.57
C LEU A 224 30.34 -1.14 13.06
N HIS A 225 30.87 -0.05 12.48
CA HIS A 225 30.83 0.17 11.04
C HIS A 225 31.59 -0.93 10.31
N ASP A 226 32.81 -1.25 10.74
CA ASP A 226 33.62 -2.29 10.12
C ASP A 226 32.97 -3.68 10.20
N ALA A 227 32.38 -4.02 11.35
CA ALA A 227 31.63 -5.26 11.49
C ALA A 227 30.41 -5.31 10.55
N ALA A 228 29.68 -4.19 10.42
CA ALA A 228 28.54 -4.09 9.53
C ALA A 228 28.94 -4.17 8.05
N MET A 229 30.04 -3.52 7.66
CA MET A 229 30.62 -3.59 6.33
C MET A 229 31.06 -5.01 6.00
N TRP A 230 31.79 -5.67 6.91
CA TRP A 230 32.25 -7.04 6.71
C TRP A 230 31.09 -8.02 6.53
N LEU A 231 30.12 -8.01 7.45
CA LEU A 231 28.94 -8.88 7.37
C LEU A 231 28.11 -8.58 6.12
N GLY A 232 27.95 -7.30 5.78
CA GLY A 232 27.22 -6.86 4.60
C GLY A 232 27.89 -7.26 3.30
N ALA A 233 29.23 -7.26 3.23
CA ALA A 233 29.99 -7.74 2.08
C ALA A 233 29.74 -9.23 1.83
N GLN A 234 29.67 -10.05 2.88
CA GLN A 234 29.32 -11.47 2.76
C GLN A 234 27.87 -11.71 2.31
N ALA A 235 26.99 -10.73 2.57
CA ALA A 235 25.56 -10.83 2.28
C ALA A 235 25.15 -10.18 0.94
N GLN A 236 26.09 -9.73 0.09
CA GLN A 236 25.76 -9.05 -1.17
C GLN A 236 24.90 -9.88 -2.13
N PHE A 237 24.90 -11.22 -2.02
CA PHE A 237 24.00 -12.07 -2.81
C PHE A 237 22.51 -11.81 -2.54
N LEU A 238 22.16 -11.14 -1.43
CA LEU A 238 20.80 -10.69 -1.14
C LEU A 238 20.43 -9.40 -1.89
N ASN A 239 21.38 -8.74 -2.58
CA ASN A 239 21.14 -7.57 -3.41
C ASN A 239 21.02 -7.98 -4.89
N PHE A 240 19.81 -8.33 -5.31
CA PHE A 240 19.57 -8.70 -6.71
C PHE A 240 19.81 -7.53 -7.67
N PRO A 241 20.48 -7.76 -8.82
CA PRO A 241 20.74 -6.70 -9.80
C PRO A 241 19.46 -6.25 -10.49
N ALA A 242 19.34 -4.94 -10.71
CA ALA A 242 18.18 -4.33 -11.38
C ALA A 242 18.42 -4.00 -12.87
N SER A 243 19.62 -4.27 -13.38
CA SER A 243 19.95 -4.17 -14.81
C SER A 243 20.79 -5.36 -15.30
N PRO A 244 20.78 -5.68 -16.60
CA PRO A 244 21.64 -6.71 -17.18
C PRO A 244 23.14 -6.45 -16.98
N SER A 245 23.54 -5.18 -16.88
CA SER A 245 24.93 -4.77 -16.62
C SER A 245 25.39 -5.01 -15.18
N GLY A 246 24.47 -5.36 -14.27
CA GLY A 246 24.77 -5.48 -12.84
C GLY A 246 24.83 -4.13 -12.10
N THR A 247 24.63 -3.00 -12.80
CA THR A 247 24.53 -1.69 -12.16
C THR A 247 23.19 -1.54 -11.44
N GLY A 248 23.26 -1.13 -10.16
CA GLY A 248 22.09 -0.95 -9.30
C GLY A 248 21.48 -2.27 -8.82
N THR A 249 20.64 -2.14 -7.80
CA THR A 249 20.00 -3.27 -7.11
C THR A 249 18.49 -3.09 -7.12
N TRP A 250 17.73 -4.17 -6.93
CA TRP A 250 16.27 -4.10 -6.86
C TRP A 250 15.85 -3.09 -5.80
N PHE A 251 15.03 -2.13 -6.21
CA PHE A 251 14.55 -1.10 -5.30
C PHE A 251 13.61 -1.65 -4.23
N PHE A 252 12.85 -2.71 -4.51
CA PHE A 252 12.19 -3.51 -3.47
C PHE A 252 12.96 -4.80 -3.25
N ASN A 253 13.86 -4.81 -2.25
CA ASN A 253 14.63 -5.99 -1.91
C ASN A 253 13.71 -7.08 -1.29
N PRO A 254 13.51 -8.25 -1.92
CA PRO A 254 12.56 -9.24 -1.42
C PRO A 254 12.94 -9.82 -0.06
N PHE A 255 14.23 -9.85 0.28
CA PHE A 255 14.76 -10.39 1.54
C PHE A 255 14.57 -9.42 2.73
N GLY A 256 14.51 -8.11 2.46
CA GLY A 256 14.08 -7.12 3.44
C GLY A 256 12.55 -7.11 3.59
N TRP A 257 11.84 -7.05 2.45
CA TRP A 257 10.38 -6.90 2.43
C TRP A 257 9.59 -8.15 2.83
N GLN A 258 10.21 -9.33 2.79
CA GLN A 258 9.60 -10.57 3.33
C GLN A 258 9.22 -10.44 4.81
N LEU A 259 9.88 -9.56 5.59
CA LEU A 259 9.49 -9.25 6.96
C LEU A 259 8.02 -8.83 7.03
N VAL A 260 7.63 -7.78 6.28
CA VAL A 260 6.26 -7.24 6.30
C VAL A 260 5.26 -8.28 5.79
N PHE A 261 5.62 -9.01 4.74
CA PHE A 261 4.77 -10.05 4.16
C PHE A 261 4.52 -11.19 5.16
N PHE A 262 5.58 -11.76 5.73
CA PHE A 262 5.44 -12.90 6.64
C PHE A 262 4.89 -12.50 8.01
N THR A 263 5.00 -11.25 8.46
CA THR A 263 4.22 -10.75 9.60
C THR A 263 2.72 -10.84 9.30
N GLY A 264 2.27 -10.36 8.13
CA GLY A 264 0.87 -10.48 7.71
C GLY A 264 0.43 -11.94 7.54
N PHE A 265 1.30 -12.77 6.93
CA PHE A 265 1.06 -14.20 6.76
C PHE A 265 0.88 -14.91 8.11
N ALA A 266 1.78 -14.66 9.07
CA ALA A 266 1.77 -15.25 10.39
C ALA A 266 0.53 -14.86 11.21
N PHE A 267 0.04 -13.62 11.10
CA PHE A 267 -1.25 -13.23 11.67
C PHE A 267 -2.41 -13.99 11.03
N GLY A 268 -2.43 -14.13 9.71
CA GLY A 268 -3.51 -14.85 9.02
C GLY A 268 -3.48 -16.37 9.25
N MET A 269 -2.30 -16.95 9.53
CA MET A 269 -2.16 -18.34 9.98
C MET A 269 -2.48 -18.54 11.47
N GLY A 270 -2.55 -17.46 12.26
CA GLY A 270 -2.72 -17.53 13.71
C GLY A 270 -1.45 -17.90 14.48
N TRP A 271 -0.27 -17.83 13.85
CA TRP A 271 1.02 -18.04 14.52
C TRP A 271 1.37 -16.89 15.46
N LEU A 272 1.01 -15.67 15.06
CA LEU A 272 1.09 -14.48 15.90
C LEU A 272 -0.29 -14.17 16.47
N ARG A 273 -0.35 -13.94 17.78
CA ARG A 273 -1.57 -13.47 18.44
C ARG A 273 -1.70 -11.96 18.21
N PRO A 274 -2.92 -11.46 17.87
CA PRO A 274 -3.12 -10.02 17.75
C PRO A 274 -2.82 -9.35 19.10
N PRO A 275 -2.22 -8.15 19.09
CA PRO A 275 -1.94 -7.41 20.32
C PRO A 275 -3.23 -7.03 21.05
N PRO A 276 -3.20 -6.87 22.39
CA PRO A 276 -4.37 -6.45 23.15
C PRO A 276 -4.80 -5.03 22.77
N VAL A 277 -6.11 -4.75 22.85
CA VAL A 277 -6.64 -3.39 22.69
C VAL A 277 -6.62 -2.71 24.05
N SER A 278 -5.58 -1.93 24.33
CA SER A 278 -5.42 -1.19 25.59
C SER A 278 -5.16 0.29 25.32
N ARG A 279 -5.60 1.16 26.25
CA ARG A 279 -5.36 2.60 26.14
C ARG A 279 -3.87 2.93 26.04
N GLY A 280 -3.03 2.23 26.82
CA GLY A 280 -1.58 2.40 26.81
C GLY A 280 -0.97 2.10 25.44
N LEU A 281 -1.35 0.99 24.80
CA LEU A 281 -0.81 0.62 23.49
C LEU A 281 -1.31 1.54 22.37
N VAL A 282 -2.57 2.00 22.45
CA VAL A 282 -3.11 3.01 21.52
C VAL A 282 -2.33 4.32 21.64
N ILE A 283 -2.06 4.79 22.87
CA ILE A 283 -1.27 6.01 23.10
C ILE A 283 0.16 5.81 22.61
N ALA A 284 0.80 4.67 22.93
CA ALA A 284 2.17 4.39 22.49
C ALA A 284 2.29 4.34 20.96
N ALA A 285 1.35 3.69 20.27
CA ALA A 285 1.33 3.66 18.81
C ALA A 285 1.09 5.06 18.21
N ALA A 286 0.18 5.85 18.79
CA ALA A 286 -0.05 7.23 18.35
C ALA A 286 1.18 8.12 18.55
N LEU A 287 1.86 8.00 19.70
CA LEU A 287 3.10 8.70 19.98
C LEU A 287 4.22 8.29 19.02
N ALA A 288 4.35 7.00 18.70
CA ALA A 288 5.34 6.52 17.73
C ALA A 288 5.13 7.16 16.34
N LEU A 289 3.87 7.33 15.89
CA LEU A 289 3.57 8.04 14.66
C LEU A 289 3.86 9.55 14.79
N LEU A 290 3.52 10.18 15.91
CA LEU A 290 3.78 11.62 16.10
C LEU A 290 5.27 11.95 16.16
N ILE A 291 6.07 11.10 16.82
CA ILE A 291 7.52 11.25 16.95
C ILE A 291 8.22 11.06 15.59
N SER A 292 7.64 10.29 14.66
CA SER A 292 8.25 10.12 13.34
C SER A 292 8.10 11.35 12.44
N VAL A 293 7.07 12.19 12.66
CA VAL A 293 6.72 13.32 11.78
C VAL A 293 7.89 14.28 11.54
N PRO A 294 8.65 14.76 12.55
CA PRO A 294 9.77 15.68 12.32
C PRO A 294 10.86 15.09 11.43
N PHE A 295 11.07 13.77 11.49
CA PHE A 295 12.13 13.08 10.74
C PHE A 295 11.66 12.59 9.36
N ALA A 296 10.36 12.41 9.16
CA ALA A 296 9.79 11.90 7.93
C ALA A 296 9.25 12.99 7.00
N TRP A 297 8.73 14.08 7.58
CA TRP A 297 8.09 15.11 6.77
C TRP A 297 9.08 16.10 6.21
N PHE A 298 9.25 16.04 4.89
CA PHE A 298 10.21 16.87 4.14
C PHE A 298 10.09 18.36 4.43
N ARG A 299 8.88 18.84 4.73
CA ARG A 299 8.67 20.26 5.04
C ARG A 299 9.39 20.69 6.32
N ILE A 300 9.54 19.78 7.29
CA ILE A 300 10.26 20.04 8.55
C ILE A 300 11.77 19.88 8.34
N HIS A 301 12.22 18.72 7.87
CA HIS A 301 13.65 18.40 7.87
C HIS A 301 14.44 18.93 6.66
N GLN A 302 13.79 19.59 5.68
CA GLN A 302 14.46 20.21 4.53
C GLN A 302 14.37 21.75 4.54
N GLY A 303 14.08 22.36 5.69
CA GLY A 303 14.17 23.82 5.80
C GLY A 303 12.98 24.62 5.26
N PHE A 304 11.90 23.96 4.79
CA PHE A 304 10.75 24.67 4.21
C PHE A 304 9.89 25.37 5.26
N TRP A 305 9.69 24.72 6.40
CA TRP A 305 8.73 25.15 7.44
C TRP A 305 9.39 25.62 8.74
N ILE A 306 10.62 25.16 8.97
CA ILE A 306 11.53 25.64 10.01
C ILE A 306 12.81 26.05 9.27
N PRO A 307 13.40 27.23 9.53
CA PRO A 307 14.60 27.67 8.81
C PRO A 307 15.74 26.63 8.88
N ALA A 308 16.46 26.47 7.77
CA ALA A 308 17.50 25.45 7.63
C ALA A 308 18.72 25.69 8.53
N ASP A 309 18.99 26.96 8.84
CA ASP A 309 20.09 27.42 9.68
C ASP A 309 19.83 27.24 11.19
N TRP A 310 18.60 26.92 11.59
CA TRP A 310 18.29 26.67 13.00
C TRP A 310 18.89 25.35 13.49
N ALA A 311 19.45 25.37 14.70
CA ALA A 311 20.06 24.21 15.36
C ALA A 311 19.10 23.00 15.46
N VAL A 312 17.79 23.24 15.62
CA VAL A 312 16.79 22.17 15.65
C VAL A 312 16.64 21.47 14.28
N THR A 313 16.65 22.23 13.18
CA THR A 313 16.54 21.68 11.82
C THR A 313 17.78 20.88 11.46
N GLN A 314 18.96 21.44 11.76
CA GLN A 314 20.25 20.75 11.57
C GLN A 314 20.33 19.49 12.44
N GLY A 315 19.89 19.57 13.70
CA GLY A 315 19.84 18.42 14.60
C GLY A 315 18.91 17.31 14.09
N ILE A 316 17.70 17.66 13.61
CA ILE A 316 16.78 16.71 12.99
C ILE A 316 17.41 16.07 11.74
N ALA A 317 18.05 16.87 10.88
CA ALA A 317 18.69 16.38 9.67
C ALA A 317 19.85 15.42 9.97
N ALA A 318 20.74 15.78 10.91
CA ALA A 318 21.86 14.95 11.35
C ALA A 318 21.39 13.62 11.97
N VAL A 319 20.37 13.67 12.83
CA VAL A 319 19.77 12.46 13.41
C VAL A 319 19.13 11.59 12.33
N ARG A 320 18.45 12.19 11.36
CA ARG A 320 17.83 11.46 10.24
C ARG A 320 18.87 10.78 9.35
N GLU A 321 19.98 11.45 9.08
CA GLU A 321 21.10 10.91 8.31
C GLU A 321 21.77 9.74 9.05
N ALA A 322 22.07 9.90 10.34
CA ALA A 322 22.64 8.84 11.17
C ALA A 322 21.74 7.60 11.27
N LEU A 323 20.42 7.79 11.20
CA LEU A 323 19.43 6.71 11.25
C LEU A 323 19.00 6.22 9.86
N ALA A 324 19.64 6.67 8.77
CA ALA A 324 19.29 6.30 7.39
C ALA A 324 19.05 4.80 7.18
N PRO A 325 19.93 3.89 7.66
CA PRO A 325 19.71 2.45 7.51
C PRO A 325 18.40 1.95 8.13
N LEU A 326 17.93 2.58 9.20
CA LEU A 326 16.74 2.16 9.93
C LEU A 326 15.44 2.61 9.26
N TRP A 327 15.45 3.58 8.35
CA TRP A 327 14.25 4.03 7.64
C TRP A 327 14.30 3.79 6.13
N TRP A 328 15.32 3.10 5.61
CA TRP A 328 15.40 2.73 4.20
C TRP A 328 14.15 2.02 3.70
N LYS A 329 13.65 2.48 2.55
CA LYS A 329 12.59 1.81 1.81
C LYS A 329 13.10 0.55 1.13
N GLN A 330 14.32 0.60 0.59
CA GLN A 330 14.81 -0.45 -0.29
C GLN A 330 14.97 -1.81 0.42
N TRP A 331 15.58 -1.80 1.60
CA TRP A 331 15.81 -3.01 2.43
C TRP A 331 14.82 -3.16 3.59
N GLN A 332 13.78 -2.33 3.64
CA GLN A 332 12.78 -2.29 4.70
C GLN A 332 13.40 -2.10 6.11
N GLY A 333 13.89 -0.90 6.38
CA GLY A 333 14.52 -0.56 7.66
C GLY A 333 13.60 -0.75 8.88
N ALA A 334 14.22 -0.93 10.06
CA ALA A 334 13.52 -1.26 11.29
C ALA A 334 12.49 -0.20 11.74
N PHE A 335 12.82 1.09 11.65
CA PHE A 335 11.91 2.19 12.00
C PHE A 335 10.76 2.29 11.02
N ARG A 336 10.99 1.97 9.74
CA ARG A 336 9.94 1.91 8.73
C ARG A 336 8.95 0.78 9.04
N TYR A 337 9.43 -0.40 9.41
CA TYR A 337 8.58 -1.51 9.86
C TYR A 337 7.83 -1.19 11.15
N ALA A 338 8.50 -0.64 12.17
CA ALA A 338 7.89 -0.27 13.45
C ALA A 338 6.81 0.80 13.28
N HIS A 339 7.09 1.83 12.48
CA HIS A 339 6.13 2.86 12.10
C HIS A 339 4.89 2.26 11.43
N PHE A 340 5.08 1.36 10.47
CA PHE A 340 3.96 0.68 9.83
C PHE A 340 3.15 -0.17 10.82
N MET A 341 3.78 -0.88 11.75
CA MET A 341 3.10 -1.66 12.78
C MET A 341 2.27 -0.80 13.74
N ALA A 342 2.77 0.38 14.12
CA ALA A 342 1.99 1.34 14.89
C ALA A 342 0.75 1.82 14.10
N LEU A 343 0.92 2.17 12.83
CA LEU A 343 -0.19 2.57 11.96
C LEU A 343 -1.21 1.45 11.74
N ALA A 344 -0.74 0.24 11.47
CA ALA A 344 -1.58 -0.94 11.28
C ALA A 344 -2.37 -1.29 12.54
N TYR A 345 -1.76 -1.17 13.72
CA TYR A 345 -2.44 -1.36 15.00
C TYR A 345 -3.56 -0.35 15.20
N LEU A 346 -3.28 0.95 15.03
CA LEU A 346 -4.30 1.99 15.16
C LEU A 346 -5.43 1.83 14.15
N ALA A 347 -5.10 1.51 12.90
CA ALA A 347 -6.08 1.26 11.86
C ALA A 347 -6.96 0.03 12.17
N TRP A 348 -6.35 -1.05 12.67
CA TRP A 348 -7.06 -2.26 13.11
C TRP A 348 -7.99 -1.99 14.30
N VAL A 349 -7.54 -1.22 15.29
CA VAL A 349 -8.38 -0.77 16.42
C VAL A 349 -9.53 0.10 15.93
N ALA A 350 -9.27 1.03 15.00
CA ALA A 350 -10.26 1.98 14.50
C ALA A 350 -11.41 1.31 13.73
N VAL A 351 -11.14 0.23 12.98
CA VAL A 351 -12.20 -0.52 12.27
C VAL A 351 -12.96 -1.51 13.16
N GLY A 352 -12.46 -1.75 14.36
CA GLY A 352 -13.06 -2.60 15.38
C GLY A 352 -13.00 -4.11 15.06
N PRO A 353 -13.51 -4.94 15.99
CA PRO A 353 -13.53 -6.39 15.82
C PRO A 353 -14.23 -6.80 14.52
N ARG A 354 -13.55 -7.65 13.73
CA ARG A 354 -14.02 -8.13 12.41
C ARG A 354 -14.38 -7.02 11.40
N GLY A 355 -14.01 -5.76 11.66
CA GLY A 355 -14.32 -4.64 10.80
C GLY A 355 -15.76 -4.14 10.94
N VAL A 356 -16.41 -4.29 12.10
CA VAL A 356 -17.81 -3.87 12.33
C VAL A 356 -18.09 -2.41 11.94
N VAL A 357 -17.10 -1.52 12.12
CA VAL A 357 -17.24 -0.09 11.74
C VAL A 357 -17.39 0.07 10.22
N LEU A 358 -16.91 -0.88 9.42
CA LEU A 358 -17.02 -0.86 7.96
C LEU A 358 -18.41 -1.26 7.46
N THR A 359 -19.31 -1.70 8.34
CA THR A 359 -20.66 -2.17 8.00
C THR A 359 -21.79 -1.36 8.63
N GLN A 360 -21.46 -0.44 9.53
CA GLN A 360 -22.42 0.40 10.25
C GLN A 360 -22.06 1.89 10.07
N ASP A 361 -22.89 2.77 10.61
CA ASP A 361 -22.60 4.20 10.66
C ASP A 361 -21.36 4.46 11.53
N LEU A 362 -20.52 5.41 11.11
CA LEU A 362 -19.37 5.81 11.91
C LEU A 362 -19.87 6.26 13.29
N PRO A 363 -19.28 5.75 14.39
CA PRO A 363 -19.73 6.03 15.76
C PRO A 363 -19.29 7.43 16.22
N VAL A 364 -19.67 8.46 15.47
CA VAL A 364 -19.29 9.85 15.69
C VAL A 364 -20.39 10.54 16.49
N ARG A 365 -20.08 10.85 17.76
CA ARG A 365 -20.99 11.61 18.61
C ARG A 365 -20.81 13.11 18.34
N LEU A 366 -21.84 13.75 17.78
CA LEU A 366 -21.84 15.19 17.59
C LEU A 366 -21.84 15.93 18.93
N ARG A 367 -20.97 16.94 19.05
CA ARG A 367 -20.90 17.81 20.24
C ARG A 367 -22.14 18.72 20.29
N PRO A 368 -22.55 19.21 21.49
CA PRO A 368 -23.67 20.15 21.62
C PRO A 368 -23.48 21.41 20.76
N ALA A 369 -24.59 21.98 20.26
CA ALA A 369 -24.58 23.11 19.32
C ALA A 369 -23.75 24.30 19.82
N ARG A 370 -23.92 24.70 21.09
CA ARG A 370 -23.13 25.77 21.72
C ARG A 370 -21.62 25.50 21.67
N ARG A 371 -21.19 24.26 21.92
CA ARG A 371 -19.76 23.89 21.90
C ARG A 371 -19.21 23.91 20.48
N ARG A 372 -19.99 23.43 19.50
CA ARG A 372 -19.62 23.50 18.08
C ARG A 372 -19.47 24.95 17.62
N ALA A 373 -20.42 25.82 17.95
CA ALA A 373 -20.36 27.24 17.61
C ALA A 373 -19.11 27.91 18.20
N ARG A 374 -18.78 27.65 19.47
CA ARG A 374 -17.54 28.15 20.10
C ARG A 374 -16.28 27.67 19.39
N MET A 375 -16.23 26.38 19.03
CA MET A 375 -15.08 25.81 18.30
C MET A 375 -14.95 26.38 16.89
N ALA A 376 -16.07 26.56 16.18
CA ALA A 376 -16.09 27.19 14.87
C ALA A 376 -15.60 28.65 14.96
N ALA A 377 -16.09 29.42 15.93
CA ALA A 377 -15.63 30.79 16.15
C ALA A 377 -14.12 30.87 16.48
N ALA A 378 -13.64 30.00 17.38
CA ALA A 378 -12.21 29.92 17.70
C ALA A 378 -11.35 29.53 16.47
N ALA A 379 -11.84 28.58 15.66
CA ALA A 379 -11.16 28.16 14.43
C ALA A 379 -11.19 29.26 13.35
N ALA A 380 -12.29 30.00 13.21
CA ALA A 380 -12.38 31.14 12.30
C ALA A 380 -11.39 32.25 12.70
N LEU A 381 -11.27 32.55 14.00
CA LEU A 381 -10.27 33.49 14.49
C LEU A 381 -8.85 33.00 14.19
N ALA A 382 -8.56 31.71 14.45
CA ALA A 382 -7.26 31.12 14.14
C ALA A 382 -6.94 31.18 12.64
N LEU A 383 -7.93 30.99 11.75
CA LEU A 383 -7.74 31.14 10.31
C LEU A 383 -7.34 32.56 9.92
N VAL A 384 -8.02 33.58 10.46
CA VAL A 384 -7.69 34.99 10.19
C VAL A 384 -6.25 35.30 10.64
N VAL A 385 -5.89 34.89 11.86
CA VAL A 385 -4.54 35.12 12.41
C VAL A 385 -3.46 34.40 11.61
N THR A 386 -3.74 33.20 11.10
CA THR A 386 -2.77 32.39 10.38
C THR A 386 -2.77 32.62 8.86
N ALA A 387 -3.77 33.32 8.31
CA ALA A 387 -3.93 33.54 6.86
C ALA A 387 -2.71 34.17 6.17
N PRO A 388 -2.04 35.20 6.72
CA PRO A 388 -0.84 35.78 6.11
C PRO A 388 0.28 34.75 5.89
N TYR A 389 0.30 33.70 6.69
CA TYR A 389 1.33 32.65 6.66
C TYR A 389 0.88 31.42 5.88
N GLY A 390 -0.35 30.96 6.11
CA GLY A 390 -0.92 29.78 5.49
C GLY A 390 -1.26 29.96 4.00
N LEU A 391 -1.42 31.22 3.56
CA LEU A 391 -1.68 31.60 2.17
C LEU A 391 -0.55 32.47 1.59
N ALA A 392 0.64 32.44 2.20
CA ALA A 392 1.74 33.34 1.82
C ALA A 392 2.09 33.25 0.33
N MET A 393 2.10 32.04 -0.23
CA MET A 393 2.41 31.83 -1.66
C MET A 393 1.34 32.43 -2.57
N GLU A 394 0.07 32.21 -2.24
CA GLU A 394 -1.08 32.73 -2.97
C GLU A 394 -1.18 34.26 -2.87
N ILE A 395 -0.93 34.81 -1.69
CA ILE A 395 -0.90 36.25 -1.44
C ILE A 395 0.24 36.89 -2.24
N LYS A 396 1.45 36.32 -2.18
CA LYS A 396 2.60 36.81 -2.93
C LYS A 396 2.37 36.77 -4.43
N ALA A 397 1.73 35.72 -4.93
CA ALA A 397 1.38 35.61 -6.34
C ALA A 397 0.32 36.63 -6.77
N ALA A 398 -0.67 36.91 -5.91
CA ALA A 398 -1.74 37.85 -6.21
C ALA A 398 -1.32 39.33 -6.04
N SER A 399 -0.50 39.62 -5.02
CA SER A 399 -0.01 40.97 -4.72
C SER A 399 1.32 40.90 -3.95
N PRO A 400 2.46 41.04 -4.64
CA PRO A 400 3.77 41.12 -4.01
C PRO A 400 3.89 42.27 -3.00
N ALA A 401 3.20 43.38 -3.24
CA ALA A 401 3.17 44.53 -2.33
C ALA A 401 2.43 44.21 -1.02
N LEU A 402 1.32 43.47 -1.10
CA LEU A 402 0.59 43.01 0.08
C LEU A 402 1.42 41.99 0.88
N ASP A 403 2.08 41.06 0.21
CA ASP A 403 3.02 40.12 0.85
C ASP A 403 4.14 40.86 1.57
N ALA A 404 4.82 41.79 0.89
CA ALA A 404 5.88 42.60 1.49
C ALA A 404 5.37 43.40 2.70
N TRP A 405 4.20 44.05 2.57
CA TRP A 405 3.60 44.81 3.67
C TRP A 405 3.21 43.92 4.85
N LEU A 406 2.62 42.74 4.61
CA LEU A 406 2.26 41.78 5.66
C LEU A 406 3.51 41.27 6.39
N MET A 407 4.58 40.97 5.65
CA MET A 407 5.84 40.48 6.22
C MET A 407 6.61 41.57 6.97
N GLN A 408 6.49 42.84 6.57
CA GLN A 408 7.16 43.99 7.21
C GLN A 408 6.36 44.59 8.38
N THR A 409 5.03 44.64 8.26
CA THR A 409 4.16 45.41 9.17
C THR A 409 3.33 44.52 10.07
N VAL A 410 3.03 43.28 9.66
CA VAL A 410 2.06 42.38 10.30
C VAL A 410 2.66 41.01 10.67
N PRO A 411 3.92 40.85 11.13
CA PRO A 411 4.26 39.61 11.79
C PRO A 411 3.64 39.62 13.20
N ILE A 412 2.33 39.33 13.30
CA ILE A 412 1.70 38.99 14.60
C ILE A 412 2.51 37.86 15.25
N LEU A 413 3.09 36.99 14.42
CA LEU A 413 4.03 35.92 14.74
C LEU A 413 5.23 35.97 13.77
N SER A 414 6.39 35.45 14.19
CA SER A 414 7.60 35.45 13.37
C SER A 414 7.38 34.77 12.01
N PRO A 415 7.85 35.35 10.88
CA PRO A 415 7.87 34.68 9.57
C PRO A 415 8.62 33.33 9.58
N ALA A 416 9.52 33.12 10.55
CA ALA A 416 10.16 31.82 10.78
C ALA A 416 9.17 30.69 11.14
N LEU A 417 7.93 31.04 11.50
CA LEU A 417 6.86 30.08 11.84
C LEU A 417 5.89 29.81 10.69
N ILE A 418 6.13 30.34 9.46
CA ILE A 418 5.21 30.19 8.32
C ILE A 418 4.73 28.75 8.14
N GLY A 419 5.64 27.79 8.30
CA GLY A 419 5.29 26.38 8.27
C GLY A 419 4.31 25.97 9.36
N TRP A 420 4.69 26.11 10.64
CA TRP A 420 3.81 25.79 11.78
C TRP A 420 2.45 26.47 11.69
N LEU A 421 2.43 27.71 11.21
CA LEU A 421 1.21 28.49 11.02
C LEU A 421 0.38 28.00 9.83
N SER A 422 1.00 27.46 8.78
CA SER A 422 0.30 26.75 7.70
C SER A 422 -0.38 25.47 8.20
N LEU A 423 0.28 24.70 9.08
CA LEU A 423 -0.35 23.56 9.76
C LEU A 423 -1.53 23.98 10.64
N ALA A 424 -1.32 25.03 11.44
CA ALA A 424 -2.36 25.59 12.31
C ALA A 424 -3.53 26.12 11.48
N HIS A 425 -3.26 26.78 10.35
CA HIS A 425 -4.25 27.24 9.39
C HIS A 425 -5.06 26.07 8.84
N PHE A 426 -4.40 25.01 8.38
CA PHE A 426 -5.08 23.81 7.90
C PHE A 426 -5.92 23.13 8.99
N ALA A 427 -5.39 22.96 10.21
CA ALA A 427 -6.12 22.39 11.33
C ALA A 427 -7.33 23.25 11.73
N ALA A 428 -7.18 24.58 11.68
CA ALA A 428 -8.26 25.53 11.90
C ALA A 428 -9.32 25.43 10.79
N LEU A 429 -8.92 25.30 9.52
CA LEU A 429 -9.84 25.11 8.40
C LEU A 429 -10.68 23.85 8.58
N VAL A 430 -10.05 22.71 8.84
CA VAL A 430 -10.75 21.44 9.08
C VAL A 430 -11.68 21.54 10.29
N THR A 431 -11.21 22.17 11.37
CA THR A 431 -12.01 22.37 12.58
C THR A 431 -13.22 23.27 12.32
N LEU A 432 -13.04 24.34 11.57
CA LEU A 432 -14.10 25.25 11.17
C LEU A 432 -15.13 24.51 10.31
N LEU A 433 -14.69 23.88 9.21
CA LEU A 433 -15.57 23.16 8.29
C LEU A 433 -16.40 22.09 9.02
N TRP A 434 -15.76 21.30 9.90
CA TRP A 434 -16.45 20.29 10.69
C TRP A 434 -17.48 20.87 11.68
N ASN A 435 -17.14 21.96 12.37
CA ASN A 435 -18.01 22.54 13.40
C ASN A 435 -19.07 23.49 12.84
N ALA A 436 -18.84 24.06 11.65
CA ALA A 436 -19.79 24.90 10.92
C ALA A 436 -20.77 24.08 10.07
N ALA A 437 -20.40 22.85 9.66
CA ALA A 437 -21.27 22.00 8.86
C ALA A 437 -22.65 21.78 9.52
N PRO A 438 -23.75 21.81 8.76
CA PRO A 438 -25.07 21.46 9.29
C PRO A 438 -25.06 20.05 9.90
N PRO A 439 -25.74 19.80 11.03
CA PRO A 439 -25.81 18.45 11.63
C PRO A 439 -26.34 17.39 10.65
N ALA A 440 -27.22 17.78 9.72
CA ALA A 440 -27.72 16.91 8.65
C ALA A 440 -26.60 16.45 7.71
N ALA A 441 -25.71 17.37 7.29
CA ALA A 441 -24.57 17.05 6.43
C ALA A 441 -23.58 16.10 7.13
N LEU A 442 -23.29 16.35 8.41
CA LEU A 442 -22.41 15.44 9.18
C LEU A 442 -23.03 14.06 9.36
N ARG A 443 -24.34 13.96 9.65
CA ARG A 443 -25.04 12.67 9.73
C ARG A 443 -25.04 11.93 8.40
N TRP A 444 -25.23 12.64 7.30
CA TRP A 444 -25.14 12.07 5.96
C TRP A 444 -23.74 11.53 5.66
N LEU A 445 -22.69 12.30 6.01
CA LEU A 445 -21.29 11.91 5.85
C LEU A 445 -20.95 10.66 6.67
N THR A 446 -21.32 10.63 7.94
CA THR A 446 -20.97 9.54 8.87
C THR A 446 -21.85 8.31 8.73
N GLY A 447 -23.03 8.41 8.12
CA GLY A 447 -23.95 7.30 7.90
C GLY A 447 -24.08 6.93 6.43
N PRO A 448 -25.05 7.49 5.69
CA PRO A 448 -25.30 7.18 4.28
C PRO A 448 -24.06 7.13 3.37
N LEU A 449 -23.23 8.18 3.33
CA LEU A 449 -22.05 8.21 2.45
C LEU A 449 -21.02 7.15 2.84
N TRP A 450 -20.77 6.99 4.14
CA TRP A 450 -19.89 5.96 4.65
C TRP A 450 -20.39 4.56 4.24
N ARG A 451 -21.66 4.24 4.49
CA ARG A 451 -22.27 2.95 4.12
C ARG A 451 -22.27 2.70 2.61
N ALA A 452 -22.37 3.75 1.79
CA ALA A 452 -22.32 3.64 0.34
C ALA A 452 -20.88 3.44 -0.19
N SER A 453 -19.88 4.05 0.44
CA SER A 453 -18.49 4.04 -0.03
C SER A 453 -17.69 2.82 0.45
N THR A 454 -17.90 2.32 1.68
CA THR A 454 -17.13 1.16 2.19
C THR A 454 -17.28 -0.12 1.35
N PRO A 455 -18.44 -0.48 0.78
CA PRO A 455 -18.56 -1.63 -0.12
C PRO A 455 -17.76 -1.45 -1.41
N VAL A 456 -17.70 -0.22 -1.94
CA VAL A 456 -16.95 0.11 -3.16
C VAL A 456 -15.44 -0.05 -2.92
N VAL A 457 -14.92 0.52 -1.82
CA VAL A 457 -13.51 0.37 -1.45
C VAL A 457 -13.15 -1.11 -1.23
N ARG A 458 -14.02 -1.87 -0.54
CA ARG A 458 -13.84 -3.32 -0.37
C ARG A 458 -13.87 -4.06 -1.71
N LYS A 459 -14.74 -3.67 -2.65
CA LYS A 459 -14.78 -4.28 -3.98
C LYS A 459 -13.46 -4.09 -4.72
N VAL A 460 -12.89 -2.89 -4.67
CA VAL A 460 -11.56 -2.58 -5.23
C VAL A 460 -10.50 -3.50 -4.63
N GLY A 461 -10.40 -3.59 -3.30
CA GLY A 461 -9.39 -4.44 -2.66
C GLY A 461 -9.59 -5.95 -2.92
N SER A 462 -10.84 -6.40 -3.08
CA SER A 462 -11.17 -7.78 -3.42
C SER A 462 -10.63 -8.22 -4.80
N GLN A 463 -10.42 -7.26 -5.71
CA GLN A 463 -9.87 -7.46 -7.06
C GLN A 463 -8.47 -6.84 -7.24
N SER A 464 -7.76 -6.63 -6.14
CA SER A 464 -6.45 -5.97 -6.07
C SER A 464 -5.44 -6.27 -7.18
N LEU A 465 -5.25 -7.53 -7.63
CA LEU A 465 -4.29 -7.80 -8.72
C LEU A 465 -4.67 -7.09 -10.02
N ALA A 466 -5.92 -7.17 -10.44
CA ALA A 466 -6.36 -6.56 -11.71
C ALA A 466 -6.41 -5.02 -11.61
N VAL A 467 -6.84 -4.51 -10.45
CA VAL A 467 -6.81 -3.08 -10.16
C VAL A 467 -5.37 -2.55 -10.18
N PHE A 468 -4.44 -3.26 -9.54
CA PHE A 468 -3.02 -2.93 -9.54
C PHE A 468 -2.44 -2.90 -10.96
N MET A 469 -2.69 -3.94 -11.75
CA MET A 469 -2.23 -4.00 -13.15
C MET A 469 -2.80 -2.87 -14.01
N THR A 470 -4.04 -2.45 -13.76
CA THR A 470 -4.64 -1.30 -14.46
C THR A 470 -4.01 0.02 -14.01
N SER A 471 -3.69 0.14 -12.72
CA SER A 471 -3.20 1.39 -12.14
C SER A 471 -1.83 1.83 -12.68
N ILE A 472 -0.97 0.89 -13.11
CA ILE A 472 0.37 1.21 -13.63
C ILE A 472 0.29 2.07 -14.91
N PRO A 473 -0.26 1.59 -16.04
CA PRO A 473 -0.39 2.42 -17.24
C PRO A 473 -1.32 3.62 -16.98
N LEU A 474 -2.39 3.45 -16.19
CA LEU A 474 -3.29 4.54 -15.85
C LEU A 474 -2.59 5.70 -15.14
N SER A 475 -1.62 5.43 -14.26
CA SER A 475 -0.86 6.49 -13.58
C SER A 475 -0.10 7.38 -14.57
N GLN A 476 0.43 6.79 -15.65
CA GLN A 476 1.13 7.50 -16.70
C GLN A 476 0.15 8.30 -17.58
N VAL A 477 -1.00 7.71 -17.93
CA VAL A 477 -2.09 8.42 -18.62
C VAL A 477 -2.57 9.61 -17.80
N ASN A 478 -2.74 9.45 -16.49
CA ASN A 478 -3.11 10.56 -15.61
C ASN A 478 -2.04 11.66 -15.60
N GLY A 479 -0.75 11.30 -15.63
CA GLY A 479 0.35 12.24 -15.77
C GLY A 479 0.27 13.04 -17.06
N LEU A 480 0.08 12.34 -18.19
CA LEU A 480 -0.15 12.93 -19.52
C LEU A 480 -1.37 13.87 -19.52
N ILE A 481 -2.50 13.44 -18.96
CA ILE A 481 -3.69 14.30 -18.89
C ILE A 481 -3.36 15.61 -18.15
N LEU A 482 -2.69 15.54 -17.00
CA LEU A 482 -2.28 16.73 -16.24
C LEU A 482 -1.32 17.64 -17.02
N ASP A 483 -0.46 17.06 -17.84
CA ASP A 483 0.43 17.82 -18.72
C ASP A 483 -0.34 18.59 -19.80
N LEU A 484 -1.43 18.00 -20.32
CA LEU A 484 -2.25 18.62 -21.36
C LEU A 484 -3.24 19.66 -20.81
N ILE A 485 -3.83 19.40 -19.64
CA ILE A 485 -4.89 20.28 -19.10
C ILE A 485 -4.36 21.32 -18.11
N GLY A 486 -3.13 21.16 -17.60
CA GLY A 486 -2.53 22.00 -16.59
C GLY A 486 -2.61 21.44 -15.17
N ARG A 487 -1.88 22.08 -14.25
CA ARG A 487 -1.62 21.59 -12.89
C ARG A 487 -2.10 22.60 -11.84
N ASP A 488 -3.33 22.46 -11.40
CA ASP A 488 -3.90 23.17 -10.23
C ASP A 488 -4.74 22.22 -9.38
N ILE A 489 -5.20 22.71 -8.23
CA ILE A 489 -5.92 21.88 -7.24
C ILE A 489 -7.20 21.23 -7.79
N PHE A 490 -7.95 21.90 -8.67
CA PHE A 490 -9.17 21.37 -9.26
C PHE A 490 -8.86 20.34 -10.34
N ARG A 491 -7.83 20.59 -11.16
CA ARG A 491 -7.37 19.63 -12.18
C ARG A 491 -6.77 18.38 -11.54
N PHE A 492 -6.00 18.52 -10.45
CA PHE A 492 -5.56 17.38 -9.65
C PHE A 492 -6.74 16.58 -9.11
N ALA A 493 -7.77 17.25 -8.58
CA ALA A 493 -8.97 16.58 -8.11
C ALA A 493 -9.68 15.81 -9.22
N ALA A 494 -9.89 16.43 -10.39
CA ALA A 494 -10.55 15.82 -11.53
C ALA A 494 -9.82 14.55 -12.02
N VAL A 495 -8.50 14.64 -12.21
CA VAL A 495 -7.70 13.49 -12.68
C VAL A 495 -7.63 12.38 -11.64
N ASN A 496 -7.52 12.71 -10.35
CA ASN A 496 -7.51 11.69 -9.29
C ASN A 496 -8.90 11.00 -9.16
N VAL A 497 -10.00 11.75 -9.26
CA VAL A 497 -11.36 11.19 -9.26
C VAL A 497 -11.57 10.29 -10.47
N PHE A 498 -11.14 10.72 -11.66
CA PHE A 498 -11.16 9.90 -12.87
C PHE A 498 -10.37 8.60 -12.66
N GLY A 499 -9.13 8.71 -12.18
CA GLY A 499 -8.28 7.55 -11.91
C GLY A 499 -8.92 6.56 -10.95
N VAL A 500 -9.45 7.04 -9.82
CA VAL A 500 -10.16 6.20 -8.84
C VAL A 500 -11.43 5.58 -9.44
N ALA A 501 -12.18 6.32 -10.26
CA ALA A 501 -13.36 5.80 -10.95
C ALA A 501 -12.99 4.64 -11.91
N VAL A 502 -11.88 4.75 -12.63
CA VAL A 502 -11.36 3.67 -13.48
C VAL A 502 -10.97 2.45 -12.62
N LEU A 503 -10.31 2.63 -11.47
CA LEU A 503 -10.00 1.51 -10.55
C LEU A 503 -11.27 0.81 -10.05
N VAL A 504 -12.31 1.58 -9.73
CA VAL A 504 -13.63 1.05 -9.33
C VAL A 504 -14.26 0.28 -10.49
N ALA A 505 -14.31 0.86 -11.68
CA ALA A 505 -14.86 0.22 -12.88
C ALA A 505 -14.16 -1.11 -13.17
N THR A 506 -12.82 -1.14 -13.13
CA THR A 506 -12.03 -2.37 -13.27
C THR A 506 -12.42 -3.42 -12.23
N ALA A 507 -12.56 -3.04 -10.96
CA ALA A 507 -12.91 -3.97 -9.90
C ALA A 507 -14.30 -4.59 -10.10
N TYR A 508 -15.29 -3.80 -10.55
CA TYR A 508 -16.62 -4.29 -10.85
C TYR A 508 -16.64 -5.15 -12.12
N LEU A 509 -15.96 -4.73 -13.18
CA LEU A 509 -15.82 -5.49 -14.44
C LEU A 509 -15.19 -6.86 -14.20
N VAL A 510 -14.06 -6.92 -13.49
CA VAL A 510 -13.40 -8.20 -13.16
C VAL A 510 -14.26 -9.05 -12.25
N GLY A 511 -14.98 -8.41 -11.33
CA GLY A 511 -15.96 -9.09 -10.49
C GLY A 511 -17.09 -9.74 -11.30
N TRP A 512 -17.63 -9.01 -12.27
CA TRP A 512 -18.66 -9.48 -13.20
C TRP A 512 -18.12 -10.61 -14.09
N MET A 513 -16.92 -10.48 -14.65
CA MET A 513 -16.30 -11.53 -15.46
C MET A 513 -16.10 -12.83 -14.67
N LYS A 514 -15.63 -12.74 -13.42
CA LYS A 514 -15.45 -13.89 -12.54
C LYS A 514 -16.75 -14.56 -12.12
N ALA A 515 -17.86 -13.81 -12.09
CA ALA A 515 -19.18 -14.36 -11.81
C ALA A 515 -19.76 -15.17 -12.99
N GLN A 516 -19.16 -15.06 -14.18
CA GLN A 516 -19.59 -15.77 -15.40
C GLN A 516 -21.11 -15.65 -15.65
N PRO A 517 -21.71 -14.44 -15.65
CA PRO A 517 -23.15 -14.24 -15.75
C PRO A 517 -23.75 -14.75 -17.07
N TRP A 518 -22.91 -14.92 -18.09
CA TRP A 518 -23.27 -15.51 -19.38
C TRP A 518 -23.38 -17.04 -19.34
N ARG A 519 -22.94 -17.73 -18.28
CA ARG A 519 -23.16 -19.17 -18.14
C ARG A 519 -24.61 -19.41 -17.69
N LYS A 520 -25.37 -20.17 -18.48
CA LYS A 520 -26.71 -20.61 -18.11
C LYS A 520 -26.65 -21.33 -16.76
N PRO A 521 -27.57 -21.05 -15.82
CA PRO A 521 -27.70 -21.86 -14.61
C PRO A 521 -27.79 -23.32 -15.02
N ALA A 522 -27.04 -24.21 -14.36
CA ALA A 522 -27.20 -25.64 -14.57
C ALA A 522 -28.68 -25.95 -14.37
N ALA A 523 -29.33 -26.54 -15.38
CA ALA A 523 -30.72 -26.95 -15.28
C ALA A 523 -30.84 -27.79 -14.00
N ALA A 524 -31.66 -27.32 -13.05
CA ALA A 524 -31.95 -28.06 -11.86
C ALA A 524 -32.43 -29.44 -12.33
N HIS A 525 -31.65 -30.49 -12.03
CA HIS A 525 -32.15 -31.84 -12.26
C HIS A 525 -33.48 -31.92 -11.53
N PRO A 526 -34.60 -32.19 -12.23
CA PRO A 526 -35.88 -32.32 -11.55
C PRO A 526 -35.68 -33.34 -10.45
N ALA A 527 -35.93 -32.93 -9.21
CA ALA A 527 -35.93 -33.85 -8.07
C ALA A 527 -36.75 -35.05 -8.50
N ARG A 528 -36.15 -36.24 -8.54
CA ARG A 528 -36.89 -37.48 -8.80
C ARG A 528 -38.03 -37.49 -7.79
N ARG A 529 -39.25 -37.26 -8.25
CA ARG A 529 -40.44 -37.46 -7.44
C ARG A 529 -40.37 -38.92 -7.00
N SER A 530 -40.28 -39.14 -5.69
CA SER A 530 -40.49 -40.46 -5.12
C SER A 530 -41.90 -40.88 -5.49
N VAL A 531 -42.02 -41.83 -6.42
CA VAL A 531 -43.29 -42.47 -6.72
C VAL A 531 -43.68 -43.24 -5.46
N ALA A 532 -44.78 -42.85 -4.83
CA ALA A 532 -45.35 -43.61 -3.72
C ALA A 532 -45.74 -45.01 -4.24
N PRO A 533 -45.53 -46.09 -3.47
CA PRO A 533 -45.97 -47.41 -3.89
C PRO A 533 -47.50 -47.42 -4.01
N THR A 534 -47.99 -47.88 -5.16
CA THR A 534 -49.40 -48.22 -5.37
C THR A 534 -49.82 -49.29 -4.35
N PRO A 535 -50.97 -49.14 -3.68
CA PRO A 535 -51.53 -50.21 -2.86
C PRO A 535 -51.83 -51.42 -3.74
N ALA A 536 -51.42 -52.61 -3.30
CA ALA A 536 -51.77 -53.86 -3.95
C ALA A 536 -53.27 -54.13 -3.77
N GLU A 537 -53.94 -54.53 -4.87
CA GLU A 537 -55.22 -55.25 -4.85
C GLU A 537 -55.00 -56.74 -4.57
#